data_AF-A0A225W2H6-F1
#
_entry.id   AF-A0A225W2H6-F1
#
_cell.length_a   1.000
_cell.length_b   1.000
_cell.length_c   1.000
_cell.angle_alpha   90.00
_cell.angle_beta   90.00
_cell.angle_gamma   90.00
#
_symmetry.space_group_name_H-M   'P 1'
#
loop_
_entity.id
_entity.type
_entity.pdbx_description
1 polymer ?
#
loop_
_entity_poly.entity_id
_entity_poly.type
_entity_poly.pdbx_seq_one_letter_code
_entity_poly.pdbx_strand_id
1 'polypeptide(L)'
;MINKDICAYFYKNLGQGRYRCKQCGSERKEMTNTGYSNFIRHLANKHDGFKDLYAVTLSSKDSTLRDFGFVYEETSHCFQWMRWVLERKMPLSEVDNELTRSMSR
;
A
#
# COMPACT_ATOMS: atom_id res chain seq x y z
N MET A 1 5.89 17.08 -12.99
CA MET A 1 5.99 15.97 -12.02
C MET A 1 5.21 16.33 -10.76
N ILE A 2 4.12 15.65 -10.45
CA ILE A 2 4.14 14.33 -9.77
C ILE A 2 4.37 14.44 -8.24
N ASN A 3 4.63 15.62 -7.64
CA ASN A 3 4.76 15.71 -6.17
C ASN A 3 3.44 15.48 -5.41
N LYS A 4 2.33 16.03 -5.93
CA LYS A 4 0.99 15.80 -5.35
C LYS A 4 0.60 14.33 -5.48
N ASP A 5 0.86 13.71 -6.63
CA ASP A 5 0.50 12.32 -6.91
C ASP A 5 1.38 11.32 -6.14
N ILE A 6 2.70 11.58 -6.06
CA ILE A 6 3.61 10.85 -5.16
C ILE A 6 3.11 10.98 -3.71
N CYS A 7 2.75 12.19 -3.27
CA CYS A 7 2.25 12.34 -1.90
C CYS A 7 0.94 11.60 -1.67
N ALA A 8 -0.01 11.63 -2.61
CA ALA A 8 -1.23 10.85 -2.53
C ALA A 8 -0.96 9.33 -2.48
N TYR A 9 0.05 8.87 -3.21
CA TYR A 9 0.46 7.48 -3.21
C TYR A 9 1.11 7.05 -1.89
N PHE A 10 2.10 7.82 -1.38
CA PHE A 10 2.87 7.45 -0.18
C PHE A 10 2.22 7.85 1.15
N TYR A 11 1.21 8.72 1.16
CA TYR A 11 0.61 9.22 2.39
C TYR A 11 -0.89 8.95 2.48
N LYS A 12 -1.35 8.64 3.69
CA LYS A 12 -2.77 8.59 4.06
C LYS A 12 -3.14 9.91 4.74
N ASN A 13 -4.17 10.60 4.26
CA ASN A 13 -4.69 11.79 4.92
C ASN A 13 -5.45 11.38 6.20
N LEU A 14 -5.11 12.00 7.33
CA LEU A 14 -5.73 11.77 8.64
C LEU A 14 -6.68 12.92 9.06
N GLY A 15 -6.90 13.90 8.18
CA GLY A 15 -7.63 15.13 8.46
C GLY A 15 -6.75 16.22 9.10
N GLN A 16 -7.28 17.45 9.14
CA GLN A 16 -6.63 18.60 9.80
C GLN A 16 -5.19 18.89 9.30
N GLY A 17 -4.90 18.61 8.03
CA GLY A 17 -3.56 18.76 7.47
C GLY A 17 -2.54 17.76 8.02
N ARG A 18 -2.97 16.64 8.60
CA ARG A 18 -2.08 15.56 9.07
C ARG A 18 -2.09 14.41 8.08
N TYR A 19 -0.92 13.84 7.88
CA TYR A 19 -0.68 12.76 6.93
C TYR A 19 0.19 11.69 7.56
N ARG A 20 -0.12 10.43 7.27
CA ARG A 20 0.68 9.27 7.73
C ARG A 20 1.40 8.66 6.54
N CYS A 21 2.72 8.52 6.63
CA CYS A 21 3.49 7.77 5.64
C CYS A 21 3.06 6.30 5.67
N LYS A 22 2.69 5.75 4.52
CA LYS A 22 2.28 4.34 4.39
C LYS A 22 3.46 3.36 4.51
N GLN A 23 4.70 3.82 4.30
CA GLN A 23 5.90 2.97 4.35
C GLN A 23 6.50 2.84 5.76
N CYS A 24 6.57 3.92 6.54
CA CYS A 24 7.13 3.89 7.90
C CYS A 24 6.14 4.25 9.01
N GLY A 25 4.88 4.54 8.68
CA GLY A 25 3.87 4.91 9.68
C GLY A 25 4.06 6.30 10.31
N SER A 26 5.14 7.03 9.98
CA SER A 26 5.40 8.36 10.54
C SER A 26 4.30 9.36 10.19
N GLU A 27 3.78 10.06 11.20
CA GLU A 27 2.86 11.17 11.01
C GLU A 27 3.61 12.47 10.72
N ARG A 28 3.06 13.26 9.81
CA ARG A 28 3.59 14.56 9.40
C ARG A 28 2.44 15.54 9.22
N LYS A 29 2.58 16.72 9.81
CA LYS A 29 1.68 17.84 9.55
C LYS A 29 2.16 18.56 8.29
N GLU A 30 1.23 18.92 7.44
CA GLU A 30 1.47 19.84 6.33
C GLU A 30 1.93 21.17 6.92
N MET A 31 3.11 21.62 6.49
CA MET A 31 3.60 22.94 6.85
C MET A 31 2.84 23.97 6.00
N THR A 32 2.28 24.98 6.67
CA THR A 32 1.61 26.10 6.02
C THR A 32 2.56 26.75 5.01
N ASN A 33 2.06 27.03 3.80
CA ASN A 33 2.78 27.65 2.68
C ASN A 33 3.96 26.88 2.05
N THR A 34 4.25 25.63 2.43
CA THR A 34 5.33 24.85 1.76
C THR A 34 4.83 23.87 0.70
N GLY A 35 3.51 23.66 0.62
CA GLY A 35 2.89 22.58 -0.16
C GLY A 35 3.45 21.20 0.23
N TYR A 36 3.65 20.33 -0.76
CA TYR A 36 4.11 18.94 -0.60
C TYR A 36 5.62 18.75 -0.36
N SER A 37 6.39 19.84 -0.34
CA SER A 37 7.87 19.81 -0.30
C SER A 37 8.40 19.13 0.96
N ASN A 38 7.70 19.30 2.08
CA ASN A 38 8.01 18.69 3.37
C ASN A 38 7.89 17.15 3.32
N PHE A 39 6.88 16.63 2.61
CA PHE A 39 6.65 15.19 2.44
C PHE A 39 7.66 14.57 1.49
N ILE A 40 7.96 15.22 0.36
CA ILE A 40 9.00 14.75 -0.57
C ILE A 40 10.37 14.71 0.11
N ARG A 41 10.71 15.73 0.93
CA ARG A 41 11.94 15.72 1.73
C ARG A 41 11.98 14.55 2.71
N HIS A 42 10.85 14.20 3.34
CA HIS A 42 10.79 13.01 4.19
C HIS A 42 11.08 11.74 3.39
N LEU A 43 10.43 11.56 2.23
CA LEU A 43 10.67 10.41 1.37
C LEU A 43 12.14 10.32 0.96
N ALA A 44 12.73 11.42 0.48
CA ALA A 44 14.13 11.46 0.09
C ALA A 44 15.12 11.16 1.23
N ASN A 45 14.77 11.45 2.48
CA ASN A 45 15.65 11.24 3.63
C ASN A 45 15.47 9.88 4.32
N LYS A 46 14.33 9.21 4.14
CA LYS A 46 13.96 7.99 4.88
C LYS A 46 13.63 6.80 3.99
N HIS A 47 13.40 7.03 2.71
CA HIS A 47 12.92 6.04 1.75
C HIS A 47 13.69 6.17 0.44
N ASP A 48 14.87 5.56 0.40
CA ASP A 48 15.63 5.44 -0.84
C ASP A 48 14.82 4.71 -1.91
N GLY A 49 14.97 5.12 -3.17
CA GLY A 49 14.25 4.50 -4.30
C GLY A 49 12.75 4.78 -4.35
N PHE A 50 12.19 5.70 -3.55
CA PHE A 50 10.74 5.98 -3.56
C PHE A 50 10.20 6.40 -4.95
N LYS A 51 11.03 7.06 -5.77
CA LYS A 51 10.66 7.45 -7.14
C LYS A 51 10.54 6.24 -8.06
N ASP A 52 11.44 5.28 -7.91
CA ASP A 52 11.44 4.05 -8.72
C ASP A 52 10.25 3.18 -8.37
N LEU A 53 9.94 3.04 -7.07
CA LEU A 53 8.74 2.35 -6.60
C LEU A 53 7.45 2.97 -7.19
N TYR A 54 7.38 4.29 -7.21
CA TYR A 54 6.25 5.00 -7.81
C TYR A 54 6.18 4.77 -9.34
N ALA A 55 7.32 4.79 -10.03
CA ALA A 55 7.38 4.54 -11.47
C ALA A 55 6.94 3.11 -11.85
N VAL A 56 7.35 2.10 -11.08
CA VAL A 56 6.92 0.70 -11.26
C VAL A 56 5.40 0.56 -11.13
N THR A 57 4.81 1.24 -10.13
CA THR A 57 3.35 1.25 -9.92
C THR A 57 2.62 1.82 -11.14
N LEU A 58 3.14 2.88 -11.75
CA LEU A 58 2.54 3.51 -12.93
C LEU A 58 2.66 2.65 -14.20
N SER A 59 3.69 1.82 -14.30
CA SER A 59 3.97 1.01 -15.50
C SER A 59 3.27 -0.35 -15.52
N SER A 60 2.73 -0.79 -14.38
CA SER A 60 2.19 -2.15 -14.24
C SER A 60 0.79 -2.25 -14.85
N LYS A 61 0.71 -2.83 -16.06
CA LYS A 61 -0.55 -3.21 -16.74
C LYS A 61 -1.03 -4.62 -16.38
N ASP A 62 -0.22 -5.41 -15.69
CA ASP A 62 -0.42 -6.86 -15.47
C ASP A 62 -0.13 -7.28 -14.01
N SER A 63 -0.56 -6.44 -13.08
CA SER A 63 0.03 -6.34 -11.74
C SER A 63 -0.50 -7.38 -10.73
N THR A 64 0.43 -8.02 -10.02
CA THR A 64 0.17 -8.71 -8.76
C THR A 64 -0.20 -7.72 -7.67
N LEU A 65 -0.77 -8.20 -6.55
CA LEU A 65 -1.22 -7.30 -5.46
C LEU A 65 -0.08 -6.42 -4.89
N ARG A 66 1.18 -6.88 -4.96
CA ARG A 66 2.35 -6.11 -4.51
C ARG A 66 2.62 -4.86 -5.37
N ASP A 67 2.21 -4.89 -6.62
CA ASP A 67 2.44 -3.82 -7.59
C ASP A 67 1.46 -2.64 -7.41
N PHE A 68 0.40 -2.83 -6.61
CA PHE A 68 -0.52 -1.76 -6.19
C PHE A 68 0.04 -0.91 -5.04
N GLY A 69 1.25 -1.19 -4.56
CA GLY A 69 1.94 -0.41 -3.54
C GLY A 69 1.67 -0.89 -2.12
N PHE A 70 1.28 0.05 -1.25
CA PHE A 70 1.03 -0.22 0.17
C PHE A 70 -0.30 -0.94 0.37
N VAL A 71 -0.28 -2.26 0.29
CA VAL A 71 -1.41 -3.10 0.65
C VAL A 71 -1.33 -3.45 2.14
N TYR A 72 -2.43 -3.25 2.87
CA TYR A 72 -2.55 -3.76 4.23
C TYR A 72 -2.49 -5.29 4.25
N GLU A 73 -1.93 -5.86 5.32
CA GLU A 73 -1.79 -7.32 5.49
C GLU A 73 -3.14 -8.04 5.35
N GLU A 74 -4.19 -7.51 5.97
CA GLU A 74 -5.57 -8.04 5.86
C GLU A 74 -6.05 -8.12 4.40
N THR A 75 -5.79 -7.08 3.61
CA THR A 75 -6.16 -7.05 2.18
C THR A 75 -5.31 -8.03 1.37
N SER A 76 -4.03 -8.21 1.74
CA SER A 76 -3.16 -9.20 1.12
C SER A 76 -3.64 -10.63 1.40
N HIS A 77 -3.94 -10.95 2.66
CA HIS A 77 -4.49 -12.24 3.06
C HIS A 77 -5.81 -12.52 2.35
N CYS A 78 -6.75 -11.57 2.33
CA CYS A 78 -8.02 -11.73 1.62
C CYS A 78 -7.82 -12.04 0.13
N PHE A 79 -6.93 -11.32 -0.54
CA PHE A 79 -6.62 -11.59 -1.95
C PHE A 79 -5.97 -12.96 -2.17
N GLN A 80 -5.04 -13.37 -1.31
CA GLN A 80 -4.39 -14.68 -1.41
C GLN A 80 -5.40 -15.82 -1.21
N TRP A 81 -6.31 -15.69 -0.25
CA TRP A 81 -7.42 -16.62 -0.04
C TRP A 81 -8.34 -16.70 -1.26
N MET A 82 -8.75 -15.55 -1.80
CA MET A 82 -9.59 -15.53 -3.01
C MET A 82 -8.89 -16.20 -4.20
N ARG A 83 -7.61 -15.90 -4.43
CA ARG A 83 -6.82 -16.57 -5.48
C ARG A 83 -6.77 -18.07 -5.29
N TRP A 84 -6.49 -18.52 -4.06
CA TRP A 84 -6.40 -19.95 -3.75
C TRP A 84 -7.72 -20.70 -4.01
N VAL A 85 -8.85 -20.13 -3.61
CA VAL A 85 -10.19 -20.70 -3.87
C VAL A 85 -10.47 -20.77 -5.37
N LEU A 86 -10.21 -19.69 -6.10
CA LEU A 86 -10.52 -19.58 -7.53
C LEU A 86 -9.61 -20.46 -8.39
N GLU A 87 -8.29 -20.40 -8.17
CA GLU A 87 -7.30 -21.15 -8.97
C GLU A 87 -7.46 -22.67 -8.77
N ARG A 88 -7.90 -23.11 -7.59
CA ARG A 88 -8.11 -24.54 -7.29
C ARG A 88 -9.57 -24.98 -7.38
N LYS A 89 -10.49 -24.10 -7.78
CA LYS A 89 -11.94 -24.36 -7.92
C LYS A 89 -12.57 -24.97 -6.67
N MET A 90 -12.20 -24.47 -5.49
CA MET A 90 -12.75 -24.94 -4.22
C MET A 90 -14.02 -24.17 -3.85
N PRO A 91 -14.88 -24.73 -2.98
CA PRO A 91 -16.01 -24.00 -2.46
C PRO A 91 -15.54 -22.81 -1.60
N LEU A 92 -16.30 -21.71 -1.63
CA LEU A 92 -15.97 -20.52 -0.84
C LEU A 92 -15.96 -20.83 0.67
N SER A 93 -16.74 -21.81 1.13
CA SER A 93 -16.74 -22.29 2.52
C SER A 93 -15.39 -22.78 3.01
N GLU A 94 -14.46 -23.10 2.10
CA GLU A 94 -13.12 -23.56 2.46
C GLU A 94 -12.30 -22.49 3.19
N VAL A 95 -12.60 -21.20 2.98
CA VAL A 95 -11.95 -20.11 3.73
C VAL A 95 -12.34 -20.09 5.21
N ASP A 96 -13.46 -20.71 5.58
CA ASP A 96 -13.96 -20.85 6.95
C ASP A 96 -13.66 -22.24 7.55
N ASN A 97 -13.12 -23.16 6.76
CA ASN A 97 -12.79 -24.50 7.22
C ASN A 97 -11.70 -24.44 8.31
N GLU A 98 -11.99 -25.01 9.48
CA GLU A 98 -11.11 -24.95 10.65
C GLU A 98 -9.74 -25.59 10.40
N LEU A 99 -9.68 -26.71 9.69
CA LEU A 99 -8.42 -27.37 9.34
C LEU A 99 -7.60 -26.47 8.41
N THR A 100 -8.22 -25.91 7.39
CA THR A 100 -7.58 -24.99 6.44
C THR A 100 -7.07 -23.73 7.13
N ARG A 101 -7.83 -23.16 8.07
CA ARG A 101 -7.38 -22.03 8.90
C ARG A 101 -6.26 -22.38 9.86
N SER A 102 -6.24 -23.58 10.42
CA SER A 102 -5.16 -24.04 11.30
C SER A 102 -3.83 -24.19 10.57
N MET A 103 -3.86 -24.42 9.25
CA MET A 103 -2.68 -24.58 8.41
C MET A 103 -2.18 -23.26 7.80
N SER A 104 -3.05 -22.26 7.65
CA SER A 104 -2.65 -20.92 7.23
C SER A 104 -2.02 -20.17 8.41
N ARG A 105 -0.71 -19.93 8.34
CA ARG A 105 0.02 -19.07 9.29
C ARG A 105 -0.03 -17.62 8.88
#